data_AF-A0A380MX11-F1
#
_entry.id   AF-A0A380MX11-F1
#
_cell.length_a   1.000
_cell.length_b   1.000
_cell.length_c   1.000
_cell.angle_alpha   90.00
_cell.angle_beta   90.00
_cell.angle_gamma   90.00
#
_symmetry.space_group_name_H-M   'P 1'
#
loop_
_entity.id
_entity.type
_entity.pdbx_description
1 polymer ?
#
loop_
_entity_poly.entity_id
_entity_poly.type
_entity_poly.pdbx_seq_one_letter_code
_entity_poly.pdbx_strand_id
1 'polypeptide(L)'
;MTIFSKISEINTLPGTLEGWKLEHPDWKITGWIGTAQKPKLLDSKEIGNLNTIVVHARGRLFHENILDKINDGRIYTKYLTGQIEADFLDDNELNDIATSDRQRIQEDDPRYLALITYMKSTLGKIESEWSKLRKSYEPKEVKKNSPVLQEWIDSLPRNYQKSADELIAKLSSLEIQNEEDRKTVLKHGVLSFERMRLRNKDTQDLVDSIGHTDKLIQLFADRDSMEASLYGDIIKSRLDTIKNFLDLVDNNEKEKVLQQYLFDHLWLLDPSWERVENTEIMESRLLESDIKINDLTEKEKLSRVDIAYRTTAGKHLIIELKKADRALDMYELSKQGMTYVDKLKKILRATENKENVDIEVIFVIGKPVECDVDRKKSLLSAISPGSRIVHYDSLIHSAQKSYQEYLDENKKLDKLDRIIDKI
;
A
#
# COMPACT_ATOMS: atom_id res chain seq x y z
N MET A 1 10.79 -41.02 -20.31
CA MET A 1 9.76 -41.11 -19.25
C MET A 1 10.11 -40.10 -18.16
N THR A 2 10.01 -38.79 -18.46
CA THR A 2 10.26 -37.70 -17.48
C THR A 2 9.67 -36.38 -18.01
N ILE A 3 8.36 -36.33 -18.23
CA ILE A 3 7.66 -35.09 -18.69
C ILE A 3 6.79 -34.48 -17.57
N PHE A 4 6.62 -35.17 -16.43
CA PHE A 4 5.67 -34.79 -15.38
C PHE A 4 6.28 -34.34 -14.04
N SER A 5 7.48 -33.74 -14.03
CA SER A 5 8.07 -33.22 -12.78
C SER A 5 7.43 -31.94 -12.24
N LYS A 6 6.41 -31.39 -12.91
CA LYS A 6 5.71 -30.13 -12.56
C LYS A 6 4.18 -30.27 -12.51
N ILE A 7 3.64 -31.47 -12.32
CA ILE A 7 2.19 -31.62 -12.09
C ILE A 7 1.92 -31.50 -10.59
N SER A 8 1.03 -30.57 -10.22
CA SER A 8 0.62 -30.38 -8.82
C SER A 8 -0.46 -31.37 -8.38
N GLU A 9 -1.43 -31.67 -9.25
CA GLU A 9 -2.58 -32.52 -8.96
C GLU A 9 -2.98 -33.34 -10.20
N ILE A 10 -3.44 -34.58 -10.00
CA ILE A 10 -3.93 -35.47 -11.06
C ILE A 10 -5.33 -35.97 -10.69
N ASN A 11 -6.27 -35.84 -11.61
CA ASN A 11 -7.63 -36.37 -11.45
C ASN A 11 -8.03 -37.19 -12.68
N THR A 12 -8.89 -38.19 -12.48
CA THR A 12 -9.42 -39.04 -13.56
C THR A 12 -10.88 -38.67 -13.82
N LEU A 13 -11.17 -38.22 -15.03
CA LEU A 13 -12.53 -37.91 -15.48
C LEU A 13 -13.12 -39.12 -16.23
N PRO A 14 -14.44 -39.36 -16.13
CA PRO A 14 -15.07 -40.44 -16.87
C PRO A 14 -15.01 -40.14 -18.37
N GLY A 15 -14.49 -41.10 -19.14
CA GLY A 15 -14.42 -41.00 -20.61
C GLY A 15 -15.73 -41.27 -21.34
N THR A 16 -16.86 -41.40 -20.62
CA THR A 16 -18.18 -41.68 -21.19
C THR A 16 -19.26 -40.89 -20.46
N LEU A 17 -20.33 -40.53 -21.17
CA LEU A 17 -21.55 -39.99 -20.57
C LEU A 17 -22.49 -41.12 -20.14
N GLU A 18 -23.32 -40.88 -19.12
CA GLU A 18 -24.30 -41.88 -18.67
C GLU A 18 -25.27 -42.30 -19.79
N GLY A 19 -25.73 -41.35 -20.60
CA GLY A 19 -26.59 -41.64 -21.76
C GLY A 19 -25.94 -42.52 -22.81
N TRP A 20 -24.62 -42.44 -22.98
CA TRP A 20 -23.90 -43.28 -23.95
C TRP A 20 -23.88 -44.75 -23.54
N LYS A 21 -23.87 -45.05 -22.25
CA LYS A 21 -23.77 -46.45 -21.77
C LYS A 21 -24.95 -47.32 -22.23
N LEU A 22 -26.10 -46.71 -22.51
CA LEU A 22 -27.32 -47.40 -22.94
C LEU A 22 -27.48 -47.38 -24.47
N GLU A 23 -27.25 -46.23 -25.11
CA GLU A 23 -27.55 -46.03 -26.53
C GLU A 23 -26.35 -46.27 -27.45
N HIS A 24 -25.14 -46.03 -26.97
CA HIS A 24 -23.89 -46.09 -27.73
C HIS A 24 -22.72 -46.59 -26.86
N PRO A 25 -22.73 -47.88 -26.45
CA PRO A 25 -21.77 -48.41 -25.47
C PRO A 25 -20.30 -48.34 -25.93
N ASP A 26 -20.08 -48.28 -27.25
CA ASP A 26 -18.73 -48.18 -27.85
C ASP A 26 -18.18 -46.74 -27.85
N TRP A 27 -19.01 -45.73 -27.56
CA TRP A 27 -18.55 -44.35 -27.51
C TRP A 27 -17.73 -44.10 -26.26
N LYS A 28 -16.48 -43.70 -26.48
CA LYS A 28 -15.54 -43.38 -25.42
C LYS A 28 -14.59 -42.29 -25.87
N ILE A 29 -14.22 -41.43 -24.93
CA ILE A 29 -13.18 -40.43 -25.08
C ILE A 29 -12.01 -40.80 -24.16
N THR A 30 -10.80 -40.66 -24.68
CA THR A 30 -9.55 -40.81 -23.91
C THR A 30 -8.65 -39.60 -24.15
N GLY A 31 -7.55 -39.48 -23.40
CA GLY A 31 -6.62 -38.36 -23.50
C GLY A 31 -6.48 -37.59 -22.21
N TRP A 32 -6.08 -36.32 -22.30
CA TRP A 32 -5.80 -35.48 -21.14
C TRP A 32 -6.16 -34.01 -21.39
N ILE A 33 -6.56 -33.34 -20.31
CA ILE A 33 -6.76 -31.88 -20.27
C ILE A 33 -6.00 -31.38 -19.04
N GLY A 34 -5.14 -30.40 -19.23
CA GLY A 34 -4.36 -29.75 -18.19
C GLY A 34 -4.78 -28.30 -17.98
N THR A 35 -4.51 -27.77 -16.79
CA THR A 35 -4.64 -26.34 -16.50
C THR A 35 -3.27 -25.76 -16.12
N ALA A 36 -2.91 -24.62 -16.71
CA ALA A 36 -1.66 -23.93 -16.38
C ALA A 36 -1.78 -23.09 -15.10
N GLN A 37 -0.65 -22.79 -14.45
CA GLN A 37 -0.64 -21.88 -13.29
C GLN A 37 -0.97 -20.43 -13.70
N LYS A 38 -0.52 -19.97 -14.87
CA LYS A 38 -0.84 -18.66 -15.44
C LYS A 38 -1.15 -18.81 -16.93
N PRO A 39 -2.08 -18.03 -17.53
CA PRO A 39 -2.41 -18.15 -18.95
C PRO A 39 -1.20 -17.90 -19.85
N LYS A 40 -0.35 -16.94 -19.47
CA LYS A 40 0.89 -16.60 -20.19
C LYS A 40 1.87 -17.78 -20.33
N LEU A 41 1.76 -18.83 -19.51
CA LEU A 41 2.60 -20.03 -19.66
C LEU A 41 2.16 -20.90 -20.85
N LEU A 42 0.97 -20.67 -21.39
CA LEU A 42 0.48 -21.30 -22.61
C LEU A 42 0.85 -20.52 -23.86
N ASP A 43 1.46 -19.34 -23.73
CA ASP A 43 1.91 -18.54 -24.86
C ASP A 43 3.39 -18.81 -25.12
N SER A 44 3.69 -19.56 -26.18
CA SER A 44 5.05 -19.91 -26.59
C SER A 44 5.49 -19.08 -27.79
N LYS A 45 6.66 -18.45 -27.69
CA LYS A 45 7.25 -17.71 -28.84
C LYS A 45 7.55 -18.60 -30.04
N GLU A 46 7.77 -19.90 -29.82
CA GLU A 46 8.15 -20.86 -30.87
C GLU A 46 6.96 -21.62 -31.43
N ILE A 47 5.99 -21.99 -30.58
CA ILE A 47 4.88 -22.90 -30.93
C ILE A 47 3.55 -22.14 -31.03
N GLY A 48 3.50 -20.89 -30.58
CA GLY A 48 2.30 -20.07 -30.54
C GLY A 48 1.44 -20.36 -29.29
N ASN A 49 0.15 -20.07 -29.41
CA ASN A 49 -0.80 -20.22 -28.32
C ASN A 49 -1.21 -21.69 -28.11
N LEU A 50 -0.83 -22.25 -26.98
CA LEU A 50 -1.14 -23.63 -26.55
C LEU A 50 -2.47 -23.73 -25.81
N ASN A 51 -3.25 -22.64 -25.72
CA ASN A 51 -4.59 -22.64 -25.14
C ASN A 51 -5.61 -23.29 -26.09
N THR A 52 -5.41 -24.57 -26.34
CA THR A 52 -6.22 -25.37 -27.27
C THR A 52 -6.51 -26.73 -26.68
N ILE A 53 -7.64 -27.31 -27.07
CA ILE A 53 -7.90 -28.74 -26.88
C ILE A 53 -8.01 -29.37 -28.26
N VAL A 54 -7.01 -30.17 -28.60
CA VAL A 54 -6.93 -30.87 -29.88
C VAL A 54 -7.76 -32.15 -29.82
N VAL A 55 -8.56 -32.41 -30.85
CA VAL A 55 -9.36 -33.63 -30.98
C VAL A 55 -8.78 -34.48 -32.08
N HIS A 56 -8.46 -35.73 -31.74
CA HIS A 56 -8.08 -36.77 -32.69
C HIS A 56 -9.20 -37.81 -32.81
N ALA A 57 -9.24 -38.47 -33.96
CA ALA A 57 -10.03 -39.67 -34.18
C ALA A 57 -9.18 -40.68 -34.95
N ARG A 58 -9.03 -41.88 -34.39
CA ARG A 58 -8.17 -42.97 -34.89
C ARG A 58 -6.73 -42.51 -35.20
N GLY A 59 -6.17 -41.69 -34.32
CA GLY A 59 -4.82 -41.15 -34.41
C GLY A 59 -4.63 -40.04 -35.45
N ARG A 60 -5.71 -39.57 -36.09
CA ARG A 60 -5.69 -38.48 -37.07
C ARG A 60 -6.28 -37.21 -36.46
N LEU A 61 -5.69 -36.05 -36.79
CA LEU A 61 -6.24 -34.75 -36.40
C LEU A 61 -7.66 -34.62 -36.94
N PHE A 62 -8.61 -34.35 -36.04
CA PHE A 62 -10.02 -34.15 -36.34
C PHE A 62 -10.43 -32.69 -36.14
N HIS A 63 -10.00 -32.06 -35.04
CA HIS A 63 -10.25 -30.64 -34.77
C HIS A 63 -9.07 -30.01 -34.04
N GLU A 64 -8.56 -28.88 -34.52
CA GLU A 64 -7.38 -28.20 -33.94
C GLU A 64 -7.66 -27.61 -32.55
N ASN A 65 -8.80 -26.91 -32.41
CA ASN A 65 -9.22 -26.37 -31.12
C ASN A 65 -10.72 -26.47 -30.88
N ILE A 66 -11.16 -27.46 -30.10
CA ILE A 66 -12.58 -27.62 -29.79
C ILE A 66 -13.12 -26.54 -28.84
N LEU A 67 -12.25 -25.80 -28.13
CA LEU A 67 -12.67 -24.75 -27.20
C LEU A 67 -13.48 -23.63 -27.90
N ASP A 68 -13.10 -23.30 -29.14
CA ASP A 68 -13.77 -22.27 -29.96
C ASP A 68 -15.24 -22.59 -30.23
N LYS A 69 -15.60 -23.89 -30.17
CA LYS A 69 -16.96 -24.40 -30.42
C LYS A 69 -17.79 -24.49 -29.15
N ILE A 70 -17.16 -24.60 -27.99
CA ILE A 70 -17.85 -24.59 -26.70
C ILE A 70 -18.29 -23.16 -26.32
N ASN A 71 -17.49 -22.15 -26.72
CA ASN A 71 -17.74 -20.72 -26.49
C ASN A 71 -18.09 -20.40 -25.02
N ASP A 72 -17.30 -20.92 -24.09
CA ASP A 72 -17.46 -20.67 -22.66
C ASP A 72 -16.66 -19.43 -22.24
N GLY A 73 -17.37 -18.36 -21.88
CA GLY A 73 -16.78 -17.05 -21.54
C GLY A 73 -16.14 -16.98 -20.14
N ARG A 74 -16.18 -18.06 -19.35
CA ARG A 74 -15.60 -18.07 -18.00
C ARG A 74 -14.07 -18.06 -18.04
N ILE A 75 -13.46 -17.56 -16.96
CA ILE A 75 -12.01 -17.26 -16.92
C ILE A 75 -11.12 -18.51 -17.03
N TYR A 76 -11.54 -19.65 -16.47
CA TYR A 76 -10.75 -20.89 -16.47
C TYR A 76 -10.37 -21.38 -17.87
N THR A 77 -11.15 -21.03 -18.90
CA THR A 77 -10.90 -21.49 -20.29
C THR A 77 -9.55 -21.02 -20.82
N LYS A 78 -9.08 -19.85 -20.38
CA LYS A 78 -7.76 -19.27 -20.72
C LYS A 78 -6.57 -20.04 -20.14
N TYR A 79 -6.82 -21.04 -19.29
CA TYR A 79 -5.79 -21.84 -18.63
C TYR A 79 -5.71 -23.27 -19.19
N LEU A 80 -6.61 -23.63 -20.10
CA LEU A 80 -6.74 -25.00 -20.59
C LEU A 80 -5.73 -25.32 -21.68
N THR A 81 -5.24 -26.55 -21.69
CA THR A 81 -4.55 -27.16 -22.82
C THR A 81 -4.82 -28.65 -22.81
N GLY A 82 -4.89 -29.32 -23.96
CA GLY A 82 -5.13 -30.75 -23.93
C GLY A 82 -5.20 -31.41 -25.30
N GLN A 83 -5.26 -32.73 -25.24
CA GLN A 83 -5.47 -33.59 -26.40
C GLN A 83 -6.41 -34.72 -26.00
N ILE A 84 -7.46 -34.91 -26.79
CA ILE A 84 -8.43 -36.00 -26.60
C ILE A 84 -8.55 -36.84 -27.87
N GLU A 85 -8.89 -38.11 -27.68
CA GLU A 85 -9.17 -39.08 -28.73
C GLU A 85 -10.64 -39.47 -28.65
N ALA A 86 -11.36 -39.33 -29.76
CA ALA A 86 -12.79 -39.61 -29.90
C ALA A 86 -13.04 -40.42 -31.18
N ASP A 87 -12.70 -41.72 -31.15
CA ASP A 87 -12.69 -42.60 -32.33
C ASP A 87 -14.06 -42.76 -33.00
N PHE A 88 -15.15 -42.56 -32.25
CA PHE A 88 -16.53 -42.66 -32.77
C PHE A 88 -16.88 -41.56 -33.78
N LEU A 89 -16.05 -40.51 -33.90
CA LEU A 89 -16.18 -39.46 -34.91
C LEU A 89 -15.78 -39.93 -36.31
N ASP A 90 -14.99 -40.99 -36.40
CA ASP A 90 -14.37 -41.48 -37.64
C ASP A 90 -14.66 -42.98 -37.76
N ASP A 91 -15.92 -43.30 -38.07
CA ASP A 91 -16.39 -44.68 -38.23
C ASP A 91 -16.44 -45.04 -39.72
N ASN A 92 -15.70 -46.07 -40.12
CA ASN A 92 -15.60 -46.53 -41.51
C ASN A 92 -16.93 -47.05 -42.07
N GLU A 93 -17.89 -47.39 -41.20
CA GLU A 93 -19.23 -47.86 -41.61
C GLU A 93 -20.25 -46.72 -41.78
N LEU A 94 -19.89 -45.50 -41.39
CA LEU A 94 -20.75 -44.31 -41.47
C LEU A 94 -20.17 -43.29 -42.44
N ASN A 95 -21.01 -42.34 -42.87
CA ASN A 95 -20.54 -41.22 -43.69
C ASN A 95 -19.55 -40.35 -42.90
N ASP A 96 -18.52 -39.87 -43.60
CA ASP A 96 -17.54 -38.92 -43.07
C ASP A 96 -18.23 -37.61 -42.64
N ILE A 97 -17.93 -37.18 -41.42
CA ILE A 97 -18.42 -35.91 -40.85
C ILE A 97 -17.47 -34.74 -41.08
N ALA A 98 -16.22 -35.03 -41.42
CA ALA A 98 -15.22 -34.03 -41.77
C ALA A 98 -15.05 -33.95 -43.29
N THR A 99 -14.83 -32.76 -43.82
CA THR A 99 -14.46 -32.60 -45.23
C THR A 99 -13.12 -33.28 -45.53
N SER A 100 -12.84 -33.55 -46.82
CA SER A 100 -11.60 -34.24 -47.22
C SER A 100 -10.33 -33.47 -46.83
N ASP A 101 -10.41 -32.14 -46.72
CA ASP A 101 -9.36 -31.25 -46.21
C ASP A 101 -9.42 -31.03 -44.68
N ARG A 102 -10.43 -31.63 -44.02
CA ARG A 102 -10.74 -31.57 -42.58
C ARG A 102 -10.86 -30.15 -42.02
N GLN A 103 -11.13 -29.16 -42.87
CA GLN A 103 -11.34 -27.77 -42.45
C GLN A 103 -12.78 -27.50 -42.00
N ARG A 104 -13.75 -28.31 -42.44
CA ARG A 104 -15.16 -28.15 -42.10
C ARG A 104 -15.71 -29.46 -41.57
N ILE A 105 -16.47 -29.37 -40.50
CA ILE A 105 -17.14 -30.50 -39.84
C ILE A 105 -18.64 -30.29 -39.97
N GLN A 106 -19.40 -31.37 -40.17
CA GLN A 106 -20.85 -31.36 -40.11
C GLN A 106 -21.28 -31.20 -38.64
N GLU A 107 -21.50 -29.95 -38.23
CA GLU A 107 -21.80 -29.62 -36.82
C GLU A 107 -23.15 -30.14 -36.34
N ASP A 108 -24.07 -30.46 -37.26
CA ASP A 108 -25.39 -31.03 -36.97
C ASP A 108 -25.36 -32.56 -36.82
N ASP A 109 -24.22 -33.23 -37.08
CA ASP A 109 -24.12 -34.69 -36.93
C ASP A 109 -24.25 -35.10 -35.44
N PRO A 110 -25.07 -36.12 -35.11
CA PRO A 110 -25.26 -36.57 -33.73
C PRO A 110 -23.96 -36.89 -32.98
N ARG A 111 -22.93 -37.40 -33.67
CA ARG A 111 -21.61 -37.69 -33.08
C ARG A 111 -20.88 -36.42 -32.66
N TYR A 112 -20.93 -35.38 -33.51
CA TYR A 112 -20.32 -34.10 -33.17
C TYR A 112 -21.05 -33.42 -32.00
N LEU A 113 -22.38 -33.44 -32.02
CA LEU A 113 -23.20 -32.93 -30.90
C LEU A 113 -22.93 -33.67 -29.59
N ALA A 114 -22.71 -34.99 -29.66
CA ALA A 114 -22.31 -35.80 -28.52
C ALA A 114 -20.94 -35.39 -27.97
N LEU A 115 -19.94 -35.17 -28.83
CA LEU A 115 -18.63 -34.64 -28.43
C LEU A 115 -18.77 -33.30 -27.71
N ILE A 116 -19.53 -32.35 -28.28
CA ILE A 116 -19.76 -31.03 -27.68
C ILE A 116 -20.44 -31.16 -26.30
N THR A 117 -21.41 -32.06 -26.17
CA THR A 117 -22.11 -32.32 -24.91
C THR A 117 -21.16 -32.90 -23.86
N TYR A 118 -20.31 -33.86 -24.25
CA TYR A 118 -19.28 -34.40 -23.37
C TYR A 118 -18.30 -33.32 -22.92
N MET A 119 -17.83 -32.48 -23.84
CA MET A 119 -16.89 -31.41 -23.55
C MET A 119 -17.49 -30.39 -22.58
N LYS A 120 -18.74 -29.95 -22.78
CA LYS A 120 -19.43 -29.04 -21.84
C LYS A 120 -19.52 -29.62 -20.43
N SER A 121 -19.90 -30.89 -20.31
CA SER A 121 -19.98 -31.59 -19.01
C SER A 121 -18.62 -31.71 -18.33
N THR A 122 -17.60 -32.12 -19.09
CA THR A 122 -16.22 -32.30 -18.61
C THR A 122 -15.60 -30.98 -18.19
N LEU A 123 -15.74 -29.94 -19.00
CA LEU A 123 -15.23 -28.60 -18.71
C LEU A 123 -15.92 -27.97 -17.49
N GLY A 124 -17.21 -28.24 -17.26
CA GLY A 124 -17.89 -27.84 -16.02
C GLY A 124 -17.29 -28.47 -14.77
N LYS A 125 -16.88 -29.76 -14.83
CA LYS A 125 -16.17 -30.42 -13.73
C LYS A 125 -14.77 -29.82 -13.52
N ILE A 126 -14.06 -29.55 -14.63
CA ILE A 126 -12.74 -28.92 -14.59
C ILE A 126 -12.81 -27.53 -13.97
N GLU A 127 -13.79 -26.70 -14.34
CA GLU A 127 -13.99 -25.37 -13.77
C GLU A 127 -14.19 -25.45 -12.25
N SER A 128 -15.10 -26.32 -11.78
CA SER A 128 -15.36 -26.50 -10.35
C SER A 128 -14.10 -26.89 -9.56
N GLU A 129 -13.32 -27.85 -10.07
CA GLU A 129 -12.07 -28.27 -9.44
C GLU A 129 -10.98 -27.19 -9.54
N TRP A 130 -10.84 -26.54 -10.69
CA TRP A 130 -9.90 -25.43 -10.90
C TRP A 130 -10.14 -24.30 -9.89
N SER A 131 -11.40 -23.92 -9.70
CA SER A 131 -11.83 -22.90 -8.74
C SER A 131 -11.50 -23.28 -7.29
N LYS A 132 -11.68 -24.56 -6.91
CA LYS A 132 -11.30 -25.07 -5.57
C LYS A 132 -9.79 -25.08 -5.34
N LEU A 133 -9.02 -25.54 -6.33
CA LEU A 133 -7.56 -25.61 -6.24
C LEU A 133 -6.95 -24.20 -6.12
N ARG A 134 -7.40 -23.24 -6.92
CA ARG A 134 -6.97 -21.83 -6.86
C ARG A 134 -7.17 -21.21 -5.48
N LYS A 135 -8.35 -21.41 -4.89
CA LYS A 135 -8.65 -20.96 -3.52
C LYS A 135 -7.69 -21.54 -2.47
N SER A 136 -7.11 -22.71 -2.73
CA SER A 136 -6.22 -23.41 -1.80
C SER A 136 -4.73 -23.07 -1.99
N TYR A 137 -4.29 -22.86 -3.23
CA TYR A 137 -2.87 -22.62 -3.55
C TYR A 137 -2.50 -21.13 -3.69
N GLU A 138 -3.36 -20.27 -4.25
CA GLU A 138 -3.02 -18.86 -4.47
C GLU A 138 -2.67 -18.10 -3.18
N PRO A 139 -3.40 -18.27 -2.06
CA PRO A 139 -3.03 -17.64 -0.79
C PRO A 139 -1.61 -17.99 -0.32
N LYS A 140 -1.19 -19.25 -0.50
CA LYS A 140 0.12 -19.73 -0.05
C LYS A 140 1.23 -19.14 -0.90
N GLU A 141 1.02 -19.07 -2.21
CA GLU A 141 1.98 -18.47 -3.15
C GLU A 141 2.12 -16.96 -2.93
N VAL A 142 1.03 -16.22 -2.71
CA VAL A 142 1.10 -14.77 -2.42
C VAL A 142 1.90 -14.50 -1.15
N LYS A 143 1.66 -15.27 -0.07
CA LYS A 143 2.41 -15.13 1.18
C LYS A 143 3.90 -15.47 1.01
N LYS A 144 4.20 -16.56 0.29
CA LYS A 144 5.58 -16.96 0.00
C LYS A 144 6.34 -15.92 -0.82
N ASN A 145 5.66 -15.30 -1.79
CA ASN A 145 6.26 -14.37 -2.73
C ASN A 145 6.19 -12.90 -2.27
N SER A 146 5.60 -12.62 -1.11
CA SER A 146 5.49 -11.26 -0.56
C SER A 146 5.83 -11.22 0.95
N PRO A 147 7.13 -11.12 1.29
CA PRO A 147 7.57 -11.02 2.68
C PRO A 147 6.94 -9.85 3.45
N VAL A 148 6.67 -8.74 2.76
CA VAL A 148 6.07 -7.53 3.32
C VAL A 148 4.65 -7.77 3.86
N LEU A 149 3.86 -8.64 3.22
CA LEU A 149 2.53 -8.98 3.71
C LEU A 149 2.59 -9.81 5.00
N GLN A 150 3.60 -10.68 5.13
CA GLN A 150 3.80 -11.46 6.33
C GLN A 150 4.27 -10.56 7.49
N GLU A 151 5.22 -9.67 7.23
CA GLU A 151 5.68 -8.68 8.21
C GLU A 151 4.52 -7.81 8.73
N TRP A 152 3.64 -7.38 7.82
CA TRP A 152 2.43 -6.66 8.20
C TRP A 152 1.53 -7.48 9.12
N ILE A 153 1.20 -8.73 8.77
CA ILE A 153 0.38 -9.61 9.62
C ILE A 153 1.02 -9.80 11.00
N ASP A 154 2.33 -10.04 11.05
CA ASP A 154 3.06 -10.28 12.30
C ASP A 154 3.10 -9.04 13.20
N SER A 155 3.05 -7.83 12.62
CA SER A 155 2.96 -6.56 13.35
C SER A 155 1.61 -6.33 14.05
N LEU A 156 0.56 -7.08 13.65
CA LEU A 156 -0.79 -6.91 14.21
C LEU A 156 -0.91 -7.50 15.61
N PRO A 157 -1.77 -6.93 16.49
CA PRO A 157 -2.16 -7.59 17.73
C PRO A 157 -2.79 -8.96 17.45
N ARG A 158 -2.55 -9.92 18.36
CA ARG A 158 -2.87 -11.34 18.16
C ARG A 158 -4.33 -11.64 17.80
N ASN A 159 -5.27 -10.82 18.24
CA ASN A 159 -6.70 -10.97 17.94
C ASN A 159 -7.05 -10.62 16.48
N TYR A 160 -6.20 -9.85 15.77
CA TYR A 160 -6.44 -9.44 14.38
C TYR A 160 -5.65 -10.26 13.34
N GLN A 161 -4.59 -10.94 13.76
CA GLN A 161 -3.72 -11.72 12.86
C GLN A 161 -4.50 -12.73 12.03
N LYS A 162 -5.43 -13.48 12.67
CA LYS A 162 -6.26 -14.48 11.98
C LYS A 162 -7.14 -13.85 10.90
N SER A 163 -7.84 -12.76 11.21
CA SER A 163 -8.71 -12.07 10.26
C SER A 163 -7.91 -11.44 9.11
N ALA A 164 -6.70 -10.94 9.38
CA ALA A 164 -5.80 -10.43 8.34
C ALA A 164 -5.30 -11.55 7.43
N ASP A 165 -4.95 -12.71 8.00
CA ASP A 165 -4.59 -13.90 7.25
C ASP A 165 -5.71 -14.37 6.32
N GLU A 166 -6.95 -14.37 6.81
CA GLU A 166 -8.15 -14.70 6.04
C GLU A 166 -8.43 -13.68 4.93
N LEU A 167 -8.25 -12.39 5.20
CA LEU A 167 -8.37 -11.30 4.22
C LEU A 167 -7.45 -11.54 3.03
N ILE A 168 -6.14 -11.71 3.30
CA ILE A 168 -5.15 -11.93 2.25
C ILE A 168 -5.46 -13.20 1.46
N ALA A 169 -5.93 -14.26 2.13
CA ALA A 169 -6.34 -15.47 1.43
C ALA A 169 -7.52 -15.25 0.48
N LYS A 170 -8.59 -14.58 0.94
CA LYS A 170 -9.76 -14.31 0.11
C LYS A 170 -9.42 -13.38 -1.07
N LEU A 171 -8.68 -12.29 -0.84
CA LEU A 171 -8.24 -11.38 -1.89
C LEU A 171 -7.32 -12.06 -2.91
N SER A 172 -6.40 -12.90 -2.42
CA SER A 172 -5.49 -13.65 -3.29
C SER A 172 -6.24 -14.65 -4.15
N SER A 173 -7.40 -15.15 -3.72
CA SER A 173 -8.21 -16.10 -4.49
C SER A 173 -9.10 -15.47 -5.56
N LEU A 174 -9.13 -14.14 -5.67
CA LEU A 174 -9.92 -13.44 -6.70
C LEU A 174 -9.32 -13.70 -8.09
N GLU A 175 -10.20 -13.89 -9.08
CA GLU A 175 -9.84 -14.21 -10.47
C GLU A 175 -9.32 -12.98 -11.24
N ILE A 176 -8.25 -12.35 -10.74
CA ILE A 176 -7.62 -11.16 -11.32
C ILE A 176 -6.45 -11.58 -12.22
N GLN A 177 -6.52 -11.23 -13.51
CA GLN A 177 -5.52 -11.62 -14.51
C GLN A 177 -4.26 -10.74 -14.50
N ASN A 178 -4.45 -9.44 -14.20
CA ASN A 178 -3.38 -8.46 -14.19
C ASN A 178 -2.70 -8.44 -12.82
N GLU A 179 -1.38 -8.59 -12.79
CA GLU A 179 -0.59 -8.55 -11.56
C GLU A 179 -0.62 -7.17 -10.89
N GLU A 180 -0.68 -6.07 -11.64
CA GLU A 180 -0.78 -4.72 -11.07
C GLU A 180 -2.15 -4.49 -10.41
N ASP A 181 -3.23 -4.95 -11.03
CA ASP A 181 -4.56 -4.89 -10.43
C ASP A 181 -4.64 -5.78 -9.18
N ARG A 182 -4.01 -6.96 -9.21
CA ARG A 182 -3.91 -7.85 -8.05
C ARG A 182 -3.16 -7.20 -6.89
N LYS A 183 -2.00 -6.57 -7.15
CA LYS A 183 -1.25 -5.80 -6.14
C LYS A 183 -2.10 -4.66 -5.58
N THR A 184 -2.83 -3.97 -6.44
CA THR A 184 -3.72 -2.86 -6.07
C THR A 184 -4.82 -3.34 -5.13
N VAL A 185 -5.50 -4.44 -5.45
CA VAL A 185 -6.52 -5.06 -4.60
C VAL A 185 -5.95 -5.48 -3.24
N LEU A 186 -4.78 -6.12 -3.21
CA LEU A 186 -4.11 -6.50 -1.96
C LEU A 186 -3.76 -5.28 -1.10
N LYS A 187 -3.15 -4.25 -1.70
CA LYS A 187 -2.82 -2.99 -1.03
C LYS A 187 -4.04 -2.35 -0.40
N HIS A 188 -5.15 -2.26 -1.13
CA HIS A 188 -6.38 -1.67 -0.62
C HIS A 188 -7.07 -2.52 0.44
N GLY A 189 -6.99 -3.84 0.33
CA GLY A 189 -7.43 -4.76 1.36
C GLY A 189 -6.72 -4.49 2.70
N VAL A 190 -5.39 -4.45 2.67
CA VAL A 190 -4.55 -4.15 3.84
C VAL A 190 -4.94 -2.82 4.48
N LEU A 191 -5.04 -1.75 3.69
CA LEU A 191 -5.43 -0.41 4.17
C LEU A 191 -6.83 -0.40 4.80
N SER A 192 -7.78 -1.10 4.20
CA SER A 192 -9.15 -1.18 4.70
C SER A 192 -9.22 -1.94 6.03
N PHE A 193 -8.44 -3.01 6.16
CA PHE A 193 -8.32 -3.79 7.38
C PHE A 193 -7.75 -2.95 8.54
N GLU A 194 -6.64 -2.24 8.28
CA GLU A 194 -6.02 -1.30 9.22
C GLU A 194 -7.02 -0.25 9.71
N ARG A 195 -7.84 0.33 8.81
CA ARG A 195 -8.89 1.30 9.15
C ARG A 195 -9.92 0.72 10.12
N MET A 196 -10.42 -0.48 9.86
CA MET A 196 -11.41 -1.12 10.73
C MET A 196 -10.82 -1.40 12.11
N ARG A 197 -9.57 -1.88 12.14
CA ARG A 197 -8.83 -2.09 13.39
C ARG A 197 -8.70 -0.79 14.20
N LEU A 198 -8.21 0.29 13.58
CA LEU A 198 -8.00 1.59 14.23
C LEU A 198 -9.30 2.21 14.76
N ARG A 199 -10.44 1.94 14.10
CA ARG A 199 -11.77 2.40 14.53
C ARG A 199 -12.45 1.44 15.51
N ASN A 200 -11.75 0.41 16.01
CA ASN A 200 -12.29 -0.66 16.86
C ASN A 200 -13.56 -1.30 16.27
N LYS A 201 -13.66 -1.37 14.94
CA LYS A 201 -14.73 -2.07 14.23
C LYS A 201 -14.34 -3.53 14.01
N ASP A 202 -15.33 -4.40 13.85
CA ASP A 202 -15.09 -5.82 13.58
C ASP A 202 -14.46 -5.99 12.19
N THR A 203 -13.18 -6.36 12.15
CA THR A 203 -12.47 -6.60 10.91
C THR A 203 -13.01 -7.80 10.15
N GLN A 204 -13.79 -8.68 10.80
CA GLN A 204 -14.40 -9.84 10.18
C GLN A 204 -15.50 -9.45 9.17
N ASP A 205 -16.21 -8.34 9.41
CA ASP A 205 -17.21 -7.83 8.46
C ASP A 205 -16.60 -7.54 7.08
N LEU A 206 -15.38 -6.98 7.06
CA LEU A 206 -14.63 -6.77 5.83
C LEU A 206 -14.22 -8.09 5.18
N VAL A 207 -13.68 -9.02 5.96
CA VAL A 207 -13.28 -10.34 5.47
C VAL A 207 -14.48 -11.05 4.83
N ASP A 208 -15.66 -10.97 5.43
CA ASP A 208 -16.88 -11.63 4.95
C ASP A 208 -17.51 -10.92 3.76
N SER A 209 -17.25 -9.63 3.59
CA SER A 209 -17.66 -8.89 2.39
C SER A 209 -16.91 -9.32 1.12
N ILE A 210 -15.68 -9.85 1.24
CA ILE A 210 -14.89 -10.28 0.09
C ILE A 210 -15.54 -11.52 -0.55
N GLY A 211 -15.88 -11.39 -1.83
CA GLY A 211 -16.63 -12.38 -2.60
C GLY A 211 -18.03 -11.90 -3.01
N HIS A 212 -18.50 -10.78 -2.45
CA HIS A 212 -19.73 -10.10 -2.89
C HIS A 212 -19.35 -8.87 -3.72
N THR A 213 -19.55 -8.95 -5.04
CA THR A 213 -19.12 -7.93 -6.01
C THR A 213 -19.62 -6.52 -5.64
N ASP A 214 -20.86 -6.41 -5.17
CA ASP A 214 -21.49 -5.13 -4.81
C ASP A 214 -20.85 -4.48 -3.58
N LYS A 215 -20.43 -5.28 -2.59
CA LYS A 215 -19.74 -4.78 -1.39
C LYS A 215 -18.27 -4.47 -1.66
N LEU A 216 -17.63 -5.22 -2.55
CA LEU A 216 -16.27 -4.93 -3.03
C LEU A 216 -16.25 -3.59 -3.79
N ILE A 217 -17.22 -3.34 -4.67
CA ILE A 217 -17.36 -2.05 -5.38
C ILE A 217 -17.61 -0.91 -4.39
N GLN A 218 -18.45 -1.08 -3.37
CA GLN A 218 -18.61 -0.05 -2.33
C GLN A 218 -17.31 0.23 -1.55
N LEU A 219 -16.52 -0.81 -1.27
CA LEU A 219 -15.20 -0.67 -0.64
C LEU A 219 -14.21 0.13 -1.49
N PHE A 220 -14.26 -0.03 -2.81
CA PHE A 220 -13.41 0.71 -3.75
C PHE A 220 -13.98 2.06 -4.17
N ALA A 221 -15.30 2.25 -4.18
CA ALA A 221 -15.96 3.53 -4.43
C ALA A 221 -15.75 4.51 -3.26
N ASP A 222 -15.53 3.97 -2.05
CA ASP A 222 -15.12 4.76 -0.90
C ASP A 222 -13.69 5.36 -1.09
N ARG A 223 -12.94 5.09 -2.18
CA ARG A 223 -11.56 5.53 -2.44
C ARG A 223 -11.34 7.05 -2.35
N ASP A 224 -12.15 7.85 -3.03
CA ASP A 224 -11.95 9.31 -3.06
C ASP A 224 -12.44 9.94 -1.73
N SER A 225 -13.47 9.33 -1.13
CA SER A 225 -13.91 9.55 0.26
C SER A 225 -12.86 9.13 1.31
N MET A 226 -12.02 8.13 1.01
CA MET A 226 -11.06 7.50 1.92
C MET A 226 -9.74 8.25 2.00
N GLU A 227 -9.21 8.76 0.88
CA GLU A 227 -8.08 9.70 0.94
C GLU A 227 -8.52 10.95 1.71
N ALA A 228 -9.67 11.54 1.37
CA ALA A 228 -10.23 12.68 2.08
C ALA A 228 -10.46 12.41 3.58
N SER A 229 -10.89 11.19 3.97
CA SER A 229 -11.06 10.81 5.37
C SER A 229 -9.74 10.55 6.11
N LEU A 230 -8.72 9.97 5.46
CA LEU A 230 -7.40 9.77 6.07
C LEU A 230 -6.70 11.11 6.27
N TYR A 231 -6.75 12.00 5.26
CA TYR A 231 -6.31 13.38 5.41
C TYR A 231 -7.13 14.11 6.47
N GLY A 232 -8.44 13.92 6.51
CA GLY A 232 -9.31 14.49 7.53
C GLY A 232 -8.98 14.01 8.95
N ASP A 233 -8.67 12.72 9.13
CA ASP A 233 -8.30 12.14 10.42
C ASP A 233 -6.89 12.61 10.84
N ILE A 234 -5.93 12.73 9.90
CA ILE A 234 -4.62 13.35 10.14
C ILE A 234 -4.80 14.81 10.57
N ILE A 235 -5.60 15.59 9.85
CA ILE A 235 -5.83 17.01 10.16
C ILE A 235 -6.54 17.18 11.50
N LYS A 236 -7.52 16.34 11.83
CA LYS A 236 -8.15 16.35 13.17
C LYS A 236 -7.12 16.08 14.26
N SER A 237 -6.29 15.06 14.09
CA SER A 237 -5.19 14.77 15.02
C SER A 237 -4.24 15.98 15.17
N ARG A 238 -3.90 16.66 14.06
CA ARG A 238 -3.10 17.89 14.08
C ARG A 238 -3.79 19.03 14.82
N LEU A 239 -5.09 19.25 14.58
CA LEU A 239 -5.88 20.25 15.30
C LEU A 239 -5.99 19.94 16.79
N ASP A 240 -6.11 18.67 17.16
CA ASP A 240 -6.11 18.22 18.56
C ASP A 240 -4.73 18.46 19.20
N THR A 241 -3.62 18.17 18.51
CA THR A 241 -2.26 18.53 18.97
C THR A 241 -2.12 20.04 19.19
N ILE A 242 -2.61 20.87 18.26
CA ILE A 242 -2.54 22.33 18.39
C ILE A 242 -3.37 22.81 19.59
N LYS A 243 -4.56 22.25 19.77
CA LYS A 243 -5.43 22.56 20.90
C LYS A 243 -4.77 22.19 22.23
N ASN A 244 -4.20 20.99 22.32
CA ASN A 244 -3.46 20.55 23.51
C ASN A 244 -2.28 21.48 23.80
N PHE A 245 -1.54 21.91 22.77
CA PHE A 245 -0.44 22.87 22.96
C PHE A 245 -0.93 24.23 23.46
N LEU A 246 -2.05 24.74 22.91
CA LEU A 246 -2.71 25.95 23.41
C LEU A 246 -3.10 25.81 24.88
N ASP A 247 -3.71 24.69 25.27
CA ASP A 247 -4.09 24.44 26.66
C ASP A 247 -2.87 24.45 27.60
N LEU A 248 -1.71 23.93 27.16
CA LEU A 248 -0.47 23.99 27.95
C LEU A 248 0.05 25.43 28.11
N VAL A 249 -0.05 26.24 27.04
CA VAL A 249 0.34 27.66 27.05
C VAL A 249 -0.57 28.48 27.95
N ASP A 250 -1.89 28.31 27.83
CA ASP A 250 -2.91 29.03 28.59
C ASP A 250 -2.87 28.69 30.09
N ASN A 251 -2.60 27.42 30.41
CA ASN A 251 -2.39 26.97 31.80
C ASN A 251 -1.01 27.39 32.36
N ASN A 252 -0.19 28.07 31.56
CA ASN A 252 1.13 28.56 31.95
C ASN A 252 2.03 27.45 32.51
N GLU A 253 2.00 26.30 31.83
CA GLU A 253 2.76 25.11 32.20
C GLU A 253 4.27 25.36 32.25
N LYS A 254 4.99 24.43 32.89
CA LYS A 254 6.45 24.55 33.03
C LYS A 254 7.12 24.55 31.65
N GLU A 255 8.16 25.36 31.50
CA GLU A 255 8.95 25.50 30.27
C GLU A 255 9.37 24.13 29.67
N LYS A 256 9.81 23.21 30.53
CA LYS A 256 10.19 21.84 30.13
C LYS A 256 9.05 21.03 29.49
N VAL A 257 7.81 21.23 29.92
CA VAL A 257 6.62 20.55 29.37
C VAL A 257 6.32 21.09 27.97
N LEU A 258 6.38 22.42 27.82
CA LEU A 258 6.21 23.10 26.53
C LEU A 258 7.32 22.71 25.54
N GLN A 259 8.57 22.64 26.00
CA GLN A 259 9.72 22.20 25.21
C GLN A 259 9.53 20.79 24.67
N GLN A 260 9.27 19.82 25.57
CA GLN A 260 9.05 18.43 25.16
C GLN A 260 7.95 18.33 24.13
N TYR A 261 6.82 19.01 24.38
CA TYR A 261 5.69 18.99 23.47
C TYR A 261 6.02 19.60 22.10
N LEU A 262 6.69 20.75 22.06
CA LEU A 262 7.05 21.40 20.80
C LEU A 262 8.10 20.60 20.01
N PHE A 263 9.06 19.97 20.70
CA PHE A 263 10.12 19.19 20.06
C PHE A 263 9.59 17.90 19.43
N ASP A 264 8.60 17.27 20.06
CA ASP A 264 7.88 16.13 19.48
C ASP A 264 7.00 16.55 18.27
N HIS A 265 6.70 17.85 18.14
CA HIS A 265 5.78 18.40 17.14
C HIS A 265 6.35 19.63 16.42
N LEU A 266 7.62 19.58 15.99
CA LEU A 266 8.31 20.71 15.34
C LEU A 266 7.60 21.26 14.09
N TRP A 267 6.73 20.47 13.46
CA TRP A 267 5.87 20.93 12.36
C TRP A 267 4.93 22.09 12.75
N LEU A 268 4.72 22.33 14.05
CA LEU A 268 4.03 23.51 14.55
C LEU A 268 4.76 24.82 14.19
N LEU A 269 6.10 24.79 14.07
CA LEU A 269 6.91 25.93 13.65
C LEU A 269 6.92 26.09 12.13
N ASP A 270 6.94 24.99 11.39
CA ASP A 270 6.92 24.97 9.93
C ASP A 270 6.38 23.60 9.44
N PRO A 271 5.21 23.58 8.76
CA PRO A 271 4.61 22.33 8.26
C PRO A 271 5.51 21.52 7.31
N SER A 272 6.48 22.17 6.63
CA SER A 272 7.42 21.46 5.75
C SER A 272 8.36 20.50 6.50
N TRP A 273 8.44 20.63 7.83
CA TRP A 273 9.29 19.82 8.69
C TRP A 273 8.68 18.46 9.09
N GLU A 274 7.53 18.11 8.51
CA GLU A 274 6.79 16.86 8.72
C GLU A 274 7.43 15.63 8.03
N ARG A 275 8.19 15.83 6.93
CA ARG A 275 8.59 14.76 5.99
C ARG A 275 10.10 14.61 5.76
N VAL A 276 10.91 14.60 6.81
CA VAL A 276 12.34 14.27 6.67
C VAL A 276 12.69 13.16 7.65
N GLU A 277 12.62 11.92 7.19
CA GLU A 277 13.02 10.70 7.94
C GLU A 277 14.52 10.64 8.28
N ASN A 278 15.32 11.65 7.93
CA ASN A 278 16.76 11.65 8.14
C ASN A 278 17.24 12.97 8.76
N THR A 279 16.76 13.25 9.95
CA THR A 279 17.51 14.14 10.85
C THR A 279 17.82 13.33 12.09
N GLU A 280 19.08 12.88 12.19
CA GLU A 280 19.66 12.57 13.50
C GLU A 280 19.27 13.74 14.40
N ILE A 281 18.31 13.54 15.30
CA ILE A 281 18.16 14.41 16.44
C ILE A 281 19.49 14.22 17.17
N MET A 282 20.47 15.07 16.90
CA MET A 282 21.78 15.11 17.59
C MET A 282 21.59 15.59 19.04
N GLU A 283 20.49 15.21 19.70
CA GLU A 283 20.28 15.38 21.13
C GLU A 283 21.45 14.77 21.92
N SER A 284 22.13 13.75 21.37
CA SER A 284 23.24 13.09 22.06
C SER A 284 24.63 13.65 21.71
N ARG A 285 24.86 14.28 20.55
CA ARG A 285 26.24 14.70 20.15
C ARG A 285 26.67 16.09 20.63
N LEU A 286 25.75 16.92 21.10
CA LEU A 286 26.13 18.16 21.81
C LEU A 286 26.57 17.90 23.26
N LEU A 287 26.28 16.72 23.81
CA LEU A 287 26.54 16.35 25.22
C LEU A 287 27.50 15.15 25.40
N GLU A 288 27.56 14.19 24.46
CA GLU A 288 28.39 12.99 24.59
C GLU A 288 29.69 13.03 23.79
N SER A 289 29.99 14.11 23.06
CA SER A 289 31.30 14.20 22.42
C SER A 289 32.35 14.38 23.53
N ASP A 290 33.09 13.32 23.80
CA ASP A 290 34.35 13.24 24.54
C ASP A 290 35.47 14.09 23.88
N ILE A 291 35.11 15.23 23.27
CA ILE A 291 36.05 16.27 22.87
C ILE A 291 36.45 16.96 24.16
N LYS A 292 37.58 16.51 24.72
CA LYS A 292 38.35 17.24 25.73
C LYS A 292 38.77 18.60 25.16
N ILE A 293 37.86 19.56 25.13
CA ILE A 293 38.21 20.98 25.11
C ILE A 293 38.59 21.28 26.56
N ASN A 294 39.89 21.29 26.86
CA ASN A 294 40.49 21.42 28.19
C ASN A 294 40.17 22.74 28.93
N ASP A 295 39.13 23.48 28.53
CA ASP A 295 38.88 24.85 28.95
C ASP A 295 37.41 25.15 29.21
N LEU A 296 36.64 24.14 29.62
CA LEU A 296 35.30 24.34 30.17
C LEU A 296 35.33 24.08 31.67
N THR A 297 35.06 25.13 32.44
CA THR A 297 34.96 25.08 33.91
C THR A 297 33.81 24.17 34.33
N GLU A 298 33.93 23.49 35.47
CA GLU A 298 32.92 22.54 36.00
C GLU A 298 31.48 23.12 36.09
N LYS A 299 31.33 24.45 36.08
CA LYS A 299 30.04 25.14 36.01
C LYS A 299 29.33 25.02 34.64
N GLU A 300 30.07 24.68 33.58
CA GLU A 300 29.59 24.52 32.20
C GLU A 300 29.13 23.09 31.88
N LYS A 301 29.47 22.10 32.73
CA LYS A 301 29.02 20.71 32.59
C LYS A 301 27.60 20.44 33.10
N LEU A 302 26.96 21.42 33.77
CA LEU A 302 25.69 21.22 34.50
C LEU A 302 24.45 21.93 33.91
N SER A 303 24.51 22.44 32.69
CA SER A 303 23.30 22.92 32.00
C SER A 303 22.87 21.90 30.94
N ARG A 304 21.96 20.99 31.32
CA ARG A 304 21.12 20.24 30.37
C ARG A 304 20.46 21.28 29.46
N VAL A 305 20.72 21.24 28.16
CA VAL A 305 20.47 22.40 27.30
C VAL A 305 18.99 22.45 26.90
N ASP A 306 18.35 23.58 27.20
CA ASP A 306 16.94 23.93 26.96
C ASP A 306 16.59 24.17 25.47
N ILE A 307 17.35 23.57 24.54
CA ILE A 307 17.24 23.81 23.08
C ILE A 307 16.99 22.52 22.29
N ALA A 308 16.22 22.65 21.20
CA ALA A 308 16.20 21.65 20.14
C ALA A 308 17.16 22.06 19.01
N TYR A 309 17.78 21.06 18.39
CA TYR A 309 18.66 21.24 17.24
C TYR A 309 18.21 20.35 16.08
N ARG A 310 18.15 20.93 14.87
CA ARG A 310 17.73 20.23 13.66
C ARG A 310 18.54 20.67 12.45
N THR A 311 18.75 19.79 11.48
CA THR A 311 19.30 20.16 10.17
C THR A 311 18.23 20.07 9.08
N THR A 312 18.14 21.04 8.18
CA THR A 312 17.16 21.01 7.08
C THR A 312 17.74 21.70 5.86
N ALA A 313 17.79 21.00 4.71
CA ALA A 313 18.30 21.53 3.44
C ALA A 313 19.68 22.23 3.55
N GLY A 314 20.59 21.67 4.35
CA GLY A 314 21.94 22.23 4.56
C GLY A 314 22.03 23.37 5.59
N LYS A 315 20.91 23.73 6.24
CA LYS A 315 20.86 24.69 7.35
C LYS A 315 20.81 23.99 8.69
N HIS A 316 21.39 24.62 9.70
CA HIS A 316 21.37 24.20 11.09
C HIS A 316 20.41 25.09 11.87
N LEU A 317 19.41 24.50 12.52
CA LEU A 317 18.38 25.22 13.26
C LEU A 317 18.58 24.97 14.76
N ILE A 318 18.59 26.04 15.53
CA ILE A 318 18.58 26.01 16.99
C ILE A 318 17.26 26.62 17.45
N ILE A 319 16.49 25.88 18.23
CA ILE A 319 15.16 26.28 18.69
C ILE A 319 15.21 26.39 20.21
N GLU A 320 15.02 27.60 20.70
CA GLU A 320 15.00 27.93 22.13
C GLU A 320 13.58 28.36 22.50
N LEU A 321 12.99 27.69 23.48
CA LEU A 321 11.65 27.99 23.94
C LEU A 321 11.69 28.56 25.36
N LYS A 322 11.00 29.69 25.58
CA LYS A 322 10.83 30.30 26.90
C LYS A 322 9.38 30.17 27.37
N LYS A 323 9.19 30.14 28.69
CA LYS A 323 7.85 30.15 29.31
C LYS A 323 6.98 31.30 28.79
N ALA A 324 5.70 31.03 28.54
CA ALA A 324 4.77 31.95 27.89
C ALA A 324 4.61 33.29 28.62
N ASP A 325 4.54 33.27 29.95
CA ASP A 325 4.35 34.46 30.78
C ASP A 325 5.63 35.26 31.07
N ARG A 326 6.79 34.80 30.61
CA ARG A 326 8.08 35.40 30.92
C ARG A 326 8.30 36.66 30.07
N ALA A 327 8.56 37.78 30.74
CA ALA A 327 9.07 38.98 30.09
C ALA A 327 10.57 38.82 29.82
N LEU A 328 10.99 39.10 28.59
CA LEU A 328 12.36 38.95 28.12
C LEU A 328 12.86 40.28 27.56
N ASP A 329 14.18 40.46 27.60
CA ASP A 329 14.86 41.60 27.00
C ASP A 329 15.64 41.19 25.75
N MET A 330 15.73 42.09 24.76
CA MET A 330 16.41 41.78 23.50
C MET A 330 17.90 41.48 23.67
N TYR A 331 18.59 42.10 24.64
CA TYR A 331 19.99 41.81 24.88
C TYR A 331 20.19 40.43 25.50
N GLU A 332 19.23 39.96 26.31
CA GLU A 332 19.24 38.59 26.84
C GLU A 332 19.18 37.58 25.68
N LEU A 333 18.20 37.75 24.79
CA LEU A 333 18.02 36.87 23.62
C LEU A 333 19.23 36.92 22.68
N SER A 334 19.75 38.12 22.41
CA SER A 334 20.94 38.29 21.56
C SER A 334 22.15 37.57 22.15
N LYS A 335 22.39 37.72 23.45
CA LYS A 335 23.52 37.07 24.14
C LYS A 335 23.39 35.55 24.13
N GLN A 336 22.19 35.02 24.40
CA GLN A 336 21.93 33.58 24.37
C GLN A 336 22.13 33.01 22.96
N GLY A 337 21.51 33.65 21.95
CA GLY A 337 21.61 33.21 20.56
C GLY A 337 23.05 33.19 20.04
N MET A 338 23.84 34.23 20.31
CA MET A 338 25.26 34.27 19.93
C MET A 338 26.04 33.14 20.60
N THR A 339 25.76 32.86 21.87
CA THR A 339 26.40 31.75 22.60
C THR A 339 26.11 30.40 21.95
N TYR A 340 24.86 30.18 21.49
CA TYR A 340 24.48 28.94 20.82
C TYR A 340 25.16 28.77 19.46
N VAL A 341 25.17 29.83 18.65
CA VAL A 341 25.82 29.86 17.34
C VAL A 341 27.32 29.59 17.49
N ASP A 342 28.00 30.25 18.43
CA ASP A 342 29.43 30.10 18.65
C ASP A 342 29.79 28.67 19.11
N LYS A 343 29.01 28.10 20.03
CA LYS A 343 29.18 26.71 20.48
C LYS A 343 29.00 25.73 19.33
N LEU A 344 27.92 25.87 18.55
CA LEU A 344 27.65 24.97 17.44
C LEU A 344 28.73 25.08 16.34
N LYS A 345 29.18 26.29 16.00
CA LYS A 345 30.30 26.49 15.05
C LYS A 345 31.57 25.80 15.51
N LYS A 346 31.92 25.90 16.81
CA LYS A 346 33.09 25.21 17.37
C LYS A 346 32.97 23.70 17.22
N ILE A 347 31.79 23.15 17.50
CA ILE A 347 31.52 21.71 17.40
C ILE A 347 31.62 21.26 15.94
N LEU A 348 30.91 21.91 15.02
CA LEU A 348 30.90 21.53 13.59
C LEU A 348 32.29 21.68 12.93
N ARG A 349 33.11 22.65 13.37
CA ARG A 349 34.51 22.74 12.96
C ARG A 349 35.33 21.56 13.47
N ALA A 350 35.16 21.18 14.73
CA ALA A 350 35.92 20.10 15.36
C ALA A 350 35.51 18.70 14.85
N THR A 351 34.23 18.49 14.56
CA THR A 351 33.69 17.17 14.18
C THR A 351 33.62 16.96 12.67
N GLU A 352 33.27 17.99 11.90
CA GLU A 352 32.95 17.88 10.47
C GLU A 352 33.84 18.75 9.57
N ASN A 353 34.79 19.50 10.15
CA ASN A 353 35.68 20.42 9.42
C ASN A 353 34.94 21.43 8.53
N LYS A 354 33.72 21.84 8.93
CA LYS A 354 32.91 22.84 8.22
C LYS A 354 33.10 24.23 8.81
N GLU A 355 33.65 25.15 8.03
CA GLU A 355 33.88 26.53 8.49
C GLU A 355 32.72 27.50 8.21
N ASN A 356 32.00 27.26 7.11
CA ASN A 356 30.87 28.08 6.65
C ASN A 356 29.57 27.28 6.71
N VAL A 357 28.93 27.35 7.87
CA VAL A 357 27.64 26.70 8.15
C VAL A 357 26.55 27.74 8.33
N ASP A 358 25.43 27.52 7.67
CA ASP A 358 24.24 28.34 7.83
C ASP A 358 23.51 27.90 9.10
N ILE A 359 23.43 28.80 10.09
CA ILE A 359 22.80 28.53 11.38
C ILE A 359 21.67 29.54 11.59
N GLU A 360 20.48 29.10 11.93
CA GLU A 360 19.38 29.98 12.32
C GLU A 360 18.98 29.70 13.78
N VAL A 361 18.78 30.76 14.56
CA VAL A 361 18.25 30.63 15.93
C VAL A 361 16.80 31.11 15.94
N ILE A 362 15.90 30.24 16.41
CA ILE A 362 14.47 30.50 16.52
C ILE A 362 14.11 30.55 18.00
N PHE A 363 13.69 31.73 18.46
CA PHE A 363 13.17 31.91 19.80
C PHE A 363 11.65 31.80 19.80
N VAL A 364 11.10 30.91 20.62
CA VAL A 364 9.65 30.77 20.83
C VAL A 364 9.30 31.38 22.18
N ILE A 365 8.53 32.48 22.16
CA ILE A 365 8.22 33.28 23.36
C ILE A 365 6.73 33.64 23.40
N GLY A 366 6.19 33.93 24.60
CA GLY A 366 4.81 34.44 24.71
C GLY A 366 4.77 35.94 24.58
N LYS A 367 5.22 36.64 25.63
CA LYS A 367 5.15 38.11 25.69
C LYS A 367 6.00 38.78 24.60
N PRO A 368 5.51 39.89 24.01
CA PRO A 368 6.31 40.70 23.09
C PRO A 368 7.52 41.29 23.82
N VAL A 369 8.64 41.36 23.11
CA VAL A 369 9.81 42.09 23.58
C VAL A 369 9.72 43.52 23.07
N GLU A 370 9.73 44.49 23.98
CA GLU A 370 9.73 45.91 23.63
C GLU A 370 11.05 46.29 22.96
N CYS A 371 11.00 46.50 21.65
CA CYS A 371 12.13 46.94 20.87
C CYS A 371 11.62 47.56 19.56
N ASP A 372 12.32 48.59 19.09
CA ASP A 372 12.13 49.11 17.74
C ASP A 372 12.31 48.00 16.69
N VAL A 373 11.49 48.01 15.64
CA VAL A 373 11.43 46.91 14.65
C VAL A 373 12.75 46.75 13.90
N ASP A 374 13.38 47.86 13.48
CA ASP A 374 14.64 47.83 12.74
C ASP A 374 15.78 47.38 13.65
N ARG A 375 15.77 47.83 14.91
CA ARG A 375 16.71 47.39 15.93
C ARG A 375 16.57 45.89 16.23
N LYS A 376 15.33 45.40 16.40
CA LYS A 376 15.04 43.97 16.62
C LYS A 376 15.57 43.12 15.48
N LYS A 377 15.31 43.52 14.23
CA LYS A 377 15.79 42.84 13.03
C LYS A 377 17.31 42.82 12.95
N SER A 378 17.96 43.95 13.23
CA SER A 378 19.42 44.07 13.22
C SER A 378 20.07 43.16 14.27
N LEU A 379 19.53 43.12 15.49
CA LEU A 379 20.05 42.27 16.56
C LEU A 379 19.90 40.77 16.23
N LEU A 380 18.75 40.36 15.70
CA LEU A 380 18.54 38.97 15.29
C LEU A 380 19.47 38.56 14.13
N SER A 381 19.63 39.43 13.14
CA SER A 381 20.57 39.21 12.04
C SER A 381 22.03 39.14 12.51
N ALA A 382 22.37 39.84 13.59
CA ALA A 382 23.70 39.80 14.20
C ALA A 382 23.97 38.51 14.98
N ILE A 383 22.94 37.83 15.49
CA ILE A 383 23.06 36.48 16.05
C ILE A 383 23.50 35.52 14.94
N SER A 384 22.68 35.46 13.89
CA SER A 384 22.97 34.77 12.64
C SER A 384 21.89 35.11 11.60
N PRO A 385 22.21 35.23 10.31
CA PRO A 385 21.20 35.44 9.27
C PRO A 385 20.06 34.43 9.35
N GLY A 386 18.81 34.90 9.22
CA GLY A 386 17.61 34.04 9.32
C GLY A 386 17.09 33.78 10.73
N SER A 387 17.83 34.18 11.78
CA SER A 387 17.36 34.08 13.17
C SER A 387 16.12 34.95 13.41
N ARG A 388 15.16 34.43 14.19
CA ARG A 388 13.85 35.05 14.35
C ARG A 388 13.21 34.77 15.70
N ILE A 389 12.21 35.58 16.03
CA ILE A 389 11.32 35.38 17.18
C ILE A 389 9.95 34.96 16.65
N VAL A 390 9.41 33.90 17.22
CA VAL A 390 8.08 33.37 16.97
C VAL A 390 7.28 33.46 18.26
N HIS A 391 6.05 33.98 18.18
CA HIS A 391 5.15 34.06 19.32
C HIS A 391 4.25 32.83 19.38
N TYR A 392 3.94 32.31 20.58
CA TYR A 392 3.00 31.18 20.75
C TYR A 392 1.68 31.43 20.03
N ASP A 393 1.08 32.61 20.21
CA ASP A 393 -0.19 32.97 19.57
C ASP A 393 -0.09 32.95 18.05
N SER A 394 0.99 33.50 17.50
CA SER A 394 1.22 33.52 16.05
C SER A 394 1.46 32.12 15.48
N LEU A 395 2.19 31.28 16.22
CA LEU A 395 2.46 29.88 15.87
C LEU A 395 1.17 29.06 15.86
N ILE A 396 0.39 29.14 16.94
CA ILE A 396 -0.88 28.42 17.08
C ILE A 396 -1.88 28.91 16.02
N HIS A 397 -2.03 30.22 15.84
CA HIS A 397 -2.95 30.78 14.86
C HIS A 397 -2.58 30.40 13.42
N SER A 398 -1.29 30.48 13.08
CA SER A 398 -0.83 30.12 11.72
C SER A 398 -1.03 28.63 11.44
N ALA A 399 -0.72 27.77 12.42
CA ALA A 399 -0.97 26.34 12.30
C ALA A 399 -2.48 26.04 12.15
N GLN A 400 -3.33 26.58 13.04
CA GLN A 400 -4.79 26.41 12.96
C GLN A 400 -5.34 26.87 11.62
N LYS A 401 -4.95 28.06 11.16
CA LYS A 401 -5.41 28.63 9.90
C LYS A 401 -5.02 27.75 8.71
N SER A 402 -3.76 27.31 8.64
CA SER A 402 -3.28 26.46 7.53
C SER A 402 -4.04 25.14 7.43
N TYR A 403 -4.33 24.50 8.58
CA TYR A 403 -5.08 23.23 8.60
C TYR A 403 -6.59 23.44 8.38
N GLN A 404 -7.16 24.56 8.82
CA GLN A 404 -8.58 24.89 8.64
C GLN A 404 -8.92 25.31 7.21
N GLU A 405 -8.08 26.11 6.56
CA GLU A 405 -8.24 26.52 5.14
C GLU A 405 -8.25 25.27 4.23
N TYR A 406 -7.38 24.31 4.51
CA TYR A 406 -7.34 23.05 3.79
C TYR A 406 -8.61 22.20 3.98
N LEU A 407 -9.18 22.14 5.20
CA LEU A 407 -10.47 21.46 5.44
C LEU A 407 -11.61 22.11 4.66
N ASP A 408 -11.61 23.44 4.53
CA ASP A 408 -12.67 24.18 3.85
C ASP A 408 -12.56 24.09 2.32
N GLU A 409 -11.36 23.95 1.77
CA GLU A 409 -11.13 23.62 0.35
C GLU A 409 -11.61 22.20 0.00
N ASN A 410 -11.30 21.21 0.85
CA ASN A 410 -11.75 19.83 0.63
C ASN A 410 -13.28 19.68 0.69
N LYS A 411 -13.96 20.41 1.59
CA LYS A 411 -15.45 20.43 1.60
C LYS A 411 -16.06 20.98 0.31
N LYS A 412 -15.36 21.88 -0.40
CA LYS A 412 -15.82 22.41 -1.71
C LYS A 412 -15.63 21.37 -2.81
N LEU A 413 -14.53 20.60 -2.78
CA LEU A 413 -14.27 19.50 -3.69
C LEU A 413 -15.30 18.36 -3.53
N ASP A 414 -15.59 17.95 -2.29
CA ASP A 414 -16.66 16.98 -1.97
C ASP A 414 -18.04 17.40 -2.53
N LYS A 415 -18.30 18.71 -2.61
CA LYS A 415 -19.56 19.25 -3.12
C LYS A 415 -19.61 19.25 -4.65
N LEU A 416 -18.46 19.42 -5.30
CA LEU A 416 -18.31 19.34 -6.76
C LEU A 416 -18.43 17.89 -7.24
N ASP A 417 -17.80 16.94 -6.54
CA ASP A 417 -17.88 15.51 -6.86
C ASP A 417 -19.32 15.00 -6.75
N ARG A 418 -20.07 15.43 -5.73
CA ARG A 418 -21.52 15.14 -5.60
C ARG A 418 -22.41 15.74 -6.70
N ILE A 419 -21.93 16.78 -7.39
CA ILE A 419 -22.64 17.37 -8.54
C ILE A 419 -22.28 16.60 -9.81
N ILE A 420 -21.02 16.18 -9.95
CA ILE A 420 -20.54 15.37 -11.07
C ILE A 420 -21.16 13.97 -11.06
N ASP A 421 -21.31 13.33 -9.89
CA ASP A 421 -21.99 12.04 -9.72
C ASP A 421 -23.51 12.07 -10.00
N LYS A 422 -24.09 13.27 -10.17
CA LYS A 422 -25.51 13.47 -10.48
C LYS A 422 -25.77 13.80 -11.96
N ILE A 423 -24.72 13.83 -12.77
CA ILE A 423 -24.75 13.90 -14.23
C ILE A 423 -24.46 12.50 -14.75
#